data_AF-A0AA37GHP0-F1
#
_entry.id   AF-A0AA37GHP0-F1
#
_cell.length_a   1.000
_cell.length_b   1.000
_cell.length_c   1.000
_cell.angle_alpha   90.00
_cell.angle_beta   90.00
_cell.angle_gamma   90.00
#
_symmetry.space_group_name_H-M   'P 1'
#
loop_
_entity.id
_entity.type
_entity.pdbx_description
1 polymer ?
#
loop_
_entity_poly.entity_id
_entity_poly.type
_entity_poly.pdbx_seq_one_letter_code
_entity_poly.pdbx_strand_id
1 'polypeptide(L)'
;MAGWSLVTFGLRYAFDMMRNPVVETRTIFLSQRAVAELRKQAEMDMTSSGDGKPPFVSGGDILAAWTTRAVASSLPQPRPVTVLHALNTRFRLPSLMEATGVFIQNMAVAAYTFLSADAARGPLGRSRWKPDAI
;
A
#
# COMPACT_ATOMS: atom_id res chain seq x y z
N MET A 1 -5.37 10.83 30.38
CA MET A 1 -3.98 11.24 30.10
C MET A 1 -3.73 11.32 28.57
N ALA A 2 -4.39 12.25 27.86
CA ALA A 2 -4.26 12.36 26.39
C ALA A 2 -3.25 13.44 25.93
N GLY A 3 -3.04 14.49 26.74
CA GLY A 3 -2.22 15.65 26.36
C GLY A 3 -0.73 15.37 26.21
N TRP A 4 -0.15 14.52 27.06
CA TRP A 4 1.30 14.23 27.02
C TRP A 4 1.72 13.48 25.75
N SER A 5 0.86 12.57 25.27
CA SER A 5 1.10 11.82 24.03
C SER A 5 1.10 12.74 22.79
N LEU A 6 0.22 13.75 22.77
CA LEU A 6 0.13 14.71 21.67
C LEU A 6 1.33 15.66 21.67
N VAL A 7 1.76 16.13 22.86
CA VAL A 7 2.96 16.97 23.01
C VAL A 7 4.22 16.23 22.58
N THR A 8 4.39 14.98 23.02
CA THR A 8 5.54 14.15 22.62
C THR A 8 5.52 13.81 21.13
N PHE A 9 4.35 13.56 20.54
CA PHE A 9 4.19 13.43 19.09
C PHE A 9 4.59 14.71 18.35
N GLY A 10 4.09 15.87 18.78
CA GLY A 10 4.40 17.16 18.17
C GLY A 10 5.89 17.49 18.20
N LEU A 11 6.56 17.24 19.34
CA LEU A 11 8.01 17.44 19.47
C LEU A 11 8.80 16.53 18.53
N ARG A 12 8.44 15.24 18.44
CA ARG A 12 9.09 14.30 17.50
C ARG A 12 8.88 14.73 16.06
N TYR A 13 7.66 15.14 15.70
CA TYR A 13 7.34 15.60 14.35
C TYR A 13 8.14 16.86 13.97
N ALA A 14 8.20 17.86 14.85
CA ALA A 14 8.98 19.08 14.61
C ALA A 14 10.47 18.77 14.47
N PHE A 15 10.99 17.86 15.32
CA PHE A 15 12.38 17.41 15.26
C PHE A 15 12.70 16.66 13.96
N ASP A 16 11.81 15.78 13.51
CA ASP A 16 11.95 15.09 12.23
C ASP A 16 11.90 16.06 11.05
N MET A 17 11.03 17.08 11.10
CA MET A 17 10.94 18.11 10.07
C MET A 17 12.22 18.97 10.01
N MET A 18 12.83 19.28 11.15
CA MET A 18 14.11 20.01 11.20
C MET A 18 15.29 19.15 10.74
N ARG A 19 15.28 17.83 10.98
CA ARG A 19 16.39 16.93 10.65
C ARG A 19 16.38 16.36 9.23
N ASN A 20 15.21 16.25 8.59
CA ASN A 20 15.10 15.70 7.24
C ASN A 20 14.96 16.84 6.22
N PRO A 21 16.04 17.26 5.53
CA PRO A 21 15.95 18.29 4.50
C PRO A 21 15.10 17.81 3.32
N VAL A 22 14.42 18.78 2.69
CA VAL A 22 13.60 18.75 1.45
C VAL A 22 13.23 17.36 0.94
N VAL A 23 11.93 17.04 0.95
CA VAL A 23 11.38 15.88 0.24
C VAL A 23 11.70 16.01 -1.25
N GLU A 24 12.71 15.29 -1.71
CA GLU A 24 13.05 15.22 -3.12
C GLU A 24 12.07 14.30 -3.85
N THR A 25 11.41 14.83 -4.88
CA THR A 25 10.62 14.00 -5.79
C THR A 25 11.53 13.40 -6.84
N ARG A 26 11.65 12.07 -6.87
CA ARG A 26 12.44 11.34 -7.87
C ARG A 26 11.55 10.33 -8.59
N THR A 27 11.72 10.24 -9.91
CA THR A 27 11.04 9.24 -10.74
C THR A 27 11.84 7.94 -10.75
N ILE A 28 11.18 6.82 -10.47
CA ILE A 28 11.77 5.48 -10.62
C ILE A 28 11.19 4.84 -11.89
N PHE A 29 12.07 4.49 -12.83
CA PHE A 29 11.68 3.74 -14.01
C PHE A 29 11.76 2.24 -13.75
N LEU A 30 10.64 1.54 -13.91
CA LEU A 30 10.59 0.08 -13.90
C LEU A 30 10.37 -0.42 -15.32
N SER A 31 11.33 -1.20 -15.83
CA SER A 31 11.20 -1.81 -17.15
C SER A 31 10.11 -2.88 -17.15
N GLN A 32 9.54 -3.17 -18.31
CA GLN A 32 8.57 -4.27 -18.51
C GLN A 32 9.11 -5.60 -17.96
N ARG A 33 10.40 -5.89 -18.19
CA ARG A 33 11.06 -7.08 -17.66
C ARG A 33 11.09 -7.09 -16.13
N ALA A 34 11.42 -5.97 -15.49
CA ALA A 34 11.43 -5.88 -14.04
C ALA A 34 10.02 -6.11 -13.46
N VAL A 35 8.98 -5.52 -14.07
CA VAL A 35 7.59 -5.73 -13.66
C VAL A 35 7.15 -7.20 -13.84
N ALA A 36 7.58 -7.86 -14.92
CA ALA A 36 7.30 -9.27 -15.14
C ALA A 36 7.95 -10.18 -14.08
N GLU A 37 9.19 -9.88 -13.67
CA GLU A 37 9.85 -10.61 -12.57
C GLU A 37 9.15 -10.38 -11.22
N LEU A 38 8.73 -9.14 -10.94
CA LEU A 38 7.95 -8.83 -9.73
C LEU A 38 6.61 -9.58 -9.70
N ARG A 39 5.94 -9.69 -10.85
CA ARG A 39 4.72 -10.49 -11.00
C ARG A 39 4.98 -11.95 -10.66
N LYS A 40 6.01 -12.54 -11.28
CA LYS A 40 6.39 -13.95 -11.04
C LYS A 40 6.70 -14.20 -9.56
N GLN A 41 7.41 -13.28 -8.90
CA GLN A 41 7.68 -13.35 -7.46
C GLN A 41 6.39 -13.33 -6.65
N ALA A 42 5.48 -12.40 -6.93
CA ALA A 42 4.20 -12.31 -6.23
C ALA A 42 3.35 -13.58 -6.42
N GLU A 43 3.31 -14.14 -7.63
CA GLU A 43 2.60 -15.39 -7.92
C GLU A 43 3.21 -16.58 -7.15
N MET A 44 4.55 -16.71 -7.13
CA MET A 44 5.24 -17.75 -6.35
C MET A 44 4.95 -17.65 -4.86
N ASP A 45 5.01 -16.43 -4.30
CA ASP A 45 4.72 -16.17 -2.89
C ASP A 45 3.27 -16.59 -2.52
N MET A 46 2.31 -16.41 -3.43
CA MET A 46 0.90 -16.78 -3.23
C MET A 46 0.64 -18.28 -3.40
N THR A 47 1.32 -18.94 -4.35
CA THR A 47 1.17 -20.40 -4.57
C THR A 47 1.71 -21.24 -3.41
N SER A 48 2.67 -20.70 -2.66
CA SER A 48 3.24 -21.34 -1.47
C SER A 48 2.25 -21.45 -0.30
N SER A 49 1.07 -20.86 -0.42
CA SER A 49 0.10 -20.69 0.66
C SER A 49 -1.10 -21.64 0.65
N GLY A 50 -1.09 -22.64 -0.23
CA GLY A 50 -1.89 -23.87 -0.07
C GLY A 50 -3.37 -23.84 -0.46
N ASP A 51 -3.98 -22.69 -0.75
CA ASP A 51 -5.39 -22.63 -1.16
C ASP A 51 -5.53 -22.59 -2.69
N GLY A 52 -6.14 -23.62 -3.26
CA GLY A 52 -6.27 -23.85 -4.69
C GLY A 52 -6.85 -22.67 -5.48
N LYS A 53 -6.08 -22.23 -6.48
CA LYS A 53 -6.23 -21.10 -7.41
C LYS A 53 -5.64 -19.78 -6.88
N PRO A 54 -4.56 -19.27 -7.52
CA PRO A 54 -3.99 -17.99 -7.14
C PRO A 54 -5.03 -16.88 -7.36
N PRO A 55 -5.22 -15.96 -6.38
CA PRO A 55 -6.10 -14.81 -6.57
C PRO A 55 -5.60 -13.96 -7.76
N PHE A 56 -6.52 -13.31 -8.47
CA PHE A 56 -6.14 -12.36 -9.51
C PHE A 56 -5.37 -11.19 -8.89
N VAL A 57 -4.19 -10.90 -9.42
CA VAL A 57 -3.34 -9.78 -9.00
C VAL A 57 -3.17 -8.82 -10.17
N SER A 58 -3.53 -7.55 -9.97
CA SER A 58 -3.35 -6.53 -11.00
C SER A 58 -1.91 -6.00 -11.03
N GLY A 59 -1.54 -5.32 -12.13
CA GLY A 59 -0.26 -4.60 -12.18
C GLY A 59 -0.13 -3.52 -11.10
N GLY A 60 -1.24 -2.87 -10.75
CA GLY A 60 -1.29 -1.88 -9.68
C GLY A 60 -0.98 -2.48 -8.31
N ASP A 61 -1.48 -3.69 -8.04
CA ASP A 61 -1.22 -4.41 -6.79
C ASP A 61 0.28 -4.76 -6.65
N ILE A 62 0.90 -5.23 -7.74
CA ILE A 62 2.33 -5.55 -7.78
C ILE A 62 3.16 -4.30 -7.50
N LEU A 63 2.84 -3.18 -8.16
CA LEU A 63 3.56 -1.92 -7.96
C LEU A 63 3.36 -1.35 -6.56
N ALA A 64 2.15 -1.43 -6.01
CA ALA A 64 1.87 -0.98 -4.65
C ALA A 64 2.62 -1.82 -3.61
N ALA A 65 2.62 -3.15 -3.75
CA ALA A 65 3.35 -4.06 -2.87
C ALA A 65 4.87 -3.84 -2.96
N TRP A 66 5.42 -3.74 -4.17
CA TRP A 66 6.84 -3.47 -4.38
C TRP A 66 7.25 -2.11 -3.81
N THR A 67 6.47 -1.05 -4.05
CA THR A 67 6.78 0.30 -3.54
C THR A 67 6.74 0.32 -2.02
N THR A 68 5.72 -0.31 -1.43
CA THR A 68 5.59 -0.44 0.03
C THR A 68 6.80 -1.14 0.62
N ARG A 69 7.24 -2.25 0.02
CA ARG A 69 8.43 -2.98 0.45
C ARG A 69 9.70 -2.18 0.28
N ALA A 70 9.88 -1.50 -0.85
CA ALA A 70 11.04 -0.67 -1.13
C ALA A 70 11.18 0.46 -0.09
N VAL A 71 10.06 1.16 0.19
CA VAL A 71 10.01 2.21 1.22
C VAL A 71 10.24 1.63 2.61
N ALA A 72 9.55 0.55 2.99
CA ALA A 72 9.71 -0.04 4.31
C ALA A 72 11.14 -0.54 4.58
N SER A 73 11.82 -1.02 3.54
CA SER A 73 13.19 -1.53 3.59
C SER A 73 14.24 -0.42 3.62
N SER A 74 13.95 0.76 3.06
CA SER A 74 14.88 1.90 3.09
C SER A 74 14.88 2.65 4.43
N LEU A 75 13.90 2.41 5.30
CA LEU A 75 13.81 3.05 6.60
C LEU A 75 14.90 2.53 7.56
N PRO A 76 15.59 3.44 8.29
CA PRO A 76 16.70 3.08 9.17
C PRO A 76 16.26 2.19 10.34
N GLN A 77 14.99 2.27 10.76
CA GLN A 77 14.42 1.42 11.78
C GLN A 77 13.10 0.80 11.28
N PRO A 78 12.84 -0.49 11.56
CA PRO A 78 11.55 -1.11 11.26
C PRO A 78 10.41 -0.37 11.98
N ARG A 79 9.37 0.01 11.24
CA ARG A 79 8.17 0.65 11.80
C ARG A 79 6.91 0.25 11.01
N PRO A 80 5.72 0.27 11.63
CA PRO A 80 4.47 0.05 10.91
C PRO A 80 4.29 1.02 9.74
N VAL A 81 3.65 0.54 8.67
CA VAL A 81 3.40 1.30 7.44
C VAL A 81 1.90 1.32 7.18
N THR A 82 1.36 2.49 6.84
CA THR A 82 -0.02 2.63 6.34
C THR A 82 0.04 2.94 4.86
N VAL A 83 -0.59 2.10 4.04
CA VAL A 83 -0.75 2.33 2.61
C VAL A 83 -2.13 2.92 2.38
N LEU A 84 -2.18 4.10 1.75
CA LEU A 84 -3.41 4.72 1.28
C LEU A 84 -3.56 4.41 -0.21
N HIS A 85 -4.66 3.75 -0.56
CA HIS A 85 -5.02 3.45 -1.95
C HIS A 85 -6.25 4.26 -2.35
N ALA A 86 -6.15 5.08 -3.40
CA ALA A 86 -7.28 5.82 -3.93
C ALA A 86 -8.11 4.92 -4.84
N LEU A 87 -9.33 4.58 -4.42
CA LEU A 87 -10.26 3.76 -5.19
C LEU A 87 -11.20 4.63 -6.01
N ASN A 88 -11.27 4.37 -7.31
CA ASN A 88 -12.29 4.94 -8.17
C ASN A 88 -13.61 4.18 -7.98
N THR A 89 -14.61 4.85 -7.40
CA THR A 89 -15.91 4.23 -7.09
C THR A 89 -16.94 4.31 -8.21
N ARG A 90 -16.65 5.02 -9.32
CA ARG A 90 -17.55 5.10 -10.49
C ARG A 90 -17.92 3.71 -11.03
N PHE A 91 -16.95 2.81 -11.07
CA PHE A 91 -17.12 1.44 -11.57
C PHE A 91 -17.56 0.44 -10.50
N ARG A 92 -18.03 0.93 -9.35
CA ARG A 92 -18.44 0.11 -8.21
C ARG A 92 -19.86 0.42 -7.73
N LEU A 93 -20.48 1.48 -8.24
CA LEU A 93 -21.87 1.84 -7.97
C LEU A 93 -22.74 1.51 -9.19
N PRO A 94 -23.62 0.49 -9.11
CA PRO A 94 -24.49 0.11 -10.22
C PRO A 94 -25.30 1.29 -10.78
N SER A 95 -25.80 2.16 -9.89
CA SER A 95 -26.56 3.36 -10.25
C SER A 95 -25.81 4.33 -11.15
N LEU A 96 -24.47 4.30 -11.16
CA LEU A 96 -23.64 5.14 -12.01
C LEU A 96 -23.14 4.41 -13.25
N MET A 97 -22.99 3.09 -13.16
CA MET A 97 -22.62 2.25 -14.31
C MET A 97 -23.77 2.15 -15.32
N GLU A 98 -25.01 2.16 -14.83
CA GLU A 98 -26.23 2.03 -15.64
C GLU A 98 -26.83 3.39 -16.04
N ALA A 99 -26.26 4.50 -15.56
CA ALA A 99 -26.75 5.83 -15.87
C ALA A 99 -26.57 6.20 -17.36
N THR A 100 -27.56 6.87 -17.94
CA THR A 100 -27.44 7.46 -19.27
C THR A 100 -26.59 8.74 -19.19
N GLY A 101 -25.26 8.59 -19.20
CA GLY A 101 -24.32 9.70 -19.15
C GLY A 101 -23.01 9.35 -18.44
N VAL A 102 -22.12 10.33 -18.28
CA VAL A 102 -20.84 10.16 -17.56
C VAL A 102 -20.84 11.03 -16.30
N PHE A 103 -20.55 10.42 -15.16
CA PHE A 103 -20.41 11.14 -13.90
C PHE A 103 -19.03 11.83 -13.81
N ILE A 104 -19.02 13.16 -13.90
CA ILE A 104 -17.79 13.97 -13.99
C ILE A 104 -17.21 14.42 -12.65
N GLN A 105 -17.96 14.37 -11.54
CA GLN A 105 -17.45 14.82 -10.22
C GLN A 105 -16.50 13.79 -9.60
N ASN A 106 -15.75 14.20 -8.57
CA ASN A 106 -14.81 13.33 -7.86
C ASN A 106 -15.52 12.14 -7.21
N MET A 107 -14.98 10.95 -7.44
CA MET A 107 -15.45 9.68 -6.89
C MET A 107 -14.26 8.80 -6.49
N ALA A 108 -13.36 9.41 -5.73
CA ALA A 108 -12.26 8.73 -5.08
C ALA A 108 -12.60 8.49 -3.62
N VAL A 109 -12.47 7.24 -3.16
CA VAL A 109 -12.53 6.88 -1.74
C VAL A 109 -11.17 6.32 -1.34
N ALA A 110 -10.67 6.72 -0.17
CA ALA A 110 -9.44 6.18 0.38
C ALA A 110 -9.71 4.81 1.01
N ALA A 111 -8.98 3.79 0.55
CA ALA A 111 -8.84 2.53 1.26
C ALA A 111 -7.48 2.51 1.98
N TYR A 112 -7.47 2.00 3.20
CA TYR A 112 -6.28 1.96 4.05
C TYR A 112 -5.88 0.52 4.33
N THR A 113 -4.59 0.23 4.13
CA THR A 113 -3.98 -1.04 4.52
C THR A 113 -2.94 -0.77 5.60
N PHE A 114 -3.16 -1.29 6.80
CA PHE A 114 -2.24 -1.18 7.92
C PHE A 114 -1.32 -2.40 7.97
N LEU A 115 -0.02 -2.18 7.92
CA LEU A 115 0.99 -3.22 7.88
C LEU A 115 1.94 -3.09 9.08
N SER A 116 2.24 -4.21 9.73
CA SER A 116 3.38 -4.27 10.66
C SER A 116 4.70 -4.06 9.90
N ALA A 117 5.78 -3.75 10.62
CA ALA A 117 7.09 -3.58 10.01
C ALA A 117 7.54 -4.83 9.22
N ASP A 118 7.31 -6.02 9.79
CA ASP A 118 7.66 -7.29 9.15
C ASP A 118 6.78 -7.58 7.94
N ALA A 119 5.48 -7.28 8.02
CA ALA A 119 4.55 -7.42 6.91
C ALA A 119 4.95 -6.54 5.72
N ALA A 120 5.35 -5.30 6.00
CA ALA A 120 5.73 -4.34 4.97
C ALA A 120 7.05 -4.70 4.28
N ARG A 121 7.96 -5.42 4.95
CA ARG A 121 9.26 -5.87 4.40
C ARG A 121 9.22 -7.28 3.81
N GLY A 122 8.13 -8.00 4.08
CA GLY A 122 7.95 -9.40 3.73
C GLY A 122 7.73 -9.68 2.23
N PRO A 123 7.26 -10.90 1.91
CA PRO A 123 6.98 -11.31 0.53
C PRO A 123 5.99 -10.39 -0.19
N LEU A 124 6.09 -10.29 -1.52
CA LEU A 124 5.20 -9.45 -2.34
C LEU A 124 3.79 -10.04 -2.38
N GLY A 125 3.69 -11.35 -2.43
CA GLY A 125 2.42 -12.07 -2.36
C GLY A 125 2.14 -12.58 -0.96
N ARG A 126 1.60 -11.75 -0.06
CA ARG A 126 1.19 -12.25 1.25
C ARG A 126 -0.19 -12.91 1.17
N SER A 127 -0.25 -14.20 1.47
CA SER A 127 -1.52 -14.90 1.62
C SER A 127 -2.22 -14.50 2.92
N ARG A 128 -3.39 -13.89 2.76
CA ARG A 128 -4.52 -13.84 3.70
C ARG A 128 -4.34 -12.97 4.96
N TRP A 129 -5.21 -11.97 5.04
CA TRP A 129 -5.72 -11.41 6.30
C TRP A 129 -6.40 -12.53 7.09
N LYS A 130 -5.85 -12.89 8.27
CA LYS A 130 -6.53 -13.78 9.24
C LYS A 130 -7.51 -12.92 10.06
N PRO A 131 -8.83 -13.22 10.05
CA PRO A 131 -9.82 -12.48 10.83
C PRO A 131 -9.66 -12.64 12.35
N ASP A 132 -8.93 -13.66 12.83
CA ASP A 132 -9.03 -14.13 14.22
C ASP A 132 -8.05 -13.43 15.20
N ALA A 133 -7.88 -12.12 15.09
CA ALA A 133 -7.08 -11.33 16.02
C ALA A 133 -7.88 -10.21 16.71
N ILE A 134 -9.12 -10.53 17.10
CA ILE A 134 -9.89 -9.82 18.13
C ILE A 134 -10.44 -10.87 19.09
#